data_AF-A0A3D3S0Q1-F1
#
_entry.id   AF-A0A3D3S0Q1-F1
#
_cell.length_a   1.000
_cell.length_b   1.000
_cell.length_c   1.000
_cell.angle_alpha   90.00
_cell.angle_beta   90.00
_cell.angle_gamma   90.00
#
_symmetry.space_group_name_H-M   'P 1'
#
loop_
_entity.id
_entity.type
_entity.pdbx_description
1 polymer ?
#
loop_
_entity_poly.entity_id
_entity_poly.type
_entity_poly.pdbx_seq_one_letter_code
_entity_poly.pdbx_strand_id
1 'polypeptide(L)' 'TAAALAYGLDKKRGDQKVAVYDLGGGTFDISIIEIAEVDDEHQFEVLAT' A
#
# COMPACT_ATOMS: atom_id res chain seq x y z
N THR A 1 -1.56 -0.78 6.15
CA THR A 1 -2.49 -0.18 5.17
C THR A 1 -2.45 1.35 5.10
N ALA A 2 -2.52 2.10 6.21
CA ALA A 2 -2.53 3.57 6.18
C ALA A 2 -1.32 4.20 5.45
N ALA A 3 -0.12 3.64 5.63
CA ALA A 3 1.08 4.08 4.90
C ALA A 3 0.99 3.86 3.39
N ALA A 4 0.34 2.77 2.95
CA ALA A 4 0.12 2.51 1.52
C ALA A 4 -0.91 3.48 0.91
N LEU A 5 -1.96 3.86 1.65
CA LEU A 5 -2.91 4.89 1.23
C LEU A 5 -2.19 6.23 1.01
N ALA A 6 -1.37 6.67 1.98
CA ALA A 6 -0.59 7.90 1.85
C ALA A 6 0.40 7.85 0.68
N TYR A 7 1.01 6.70 0.41
CA TYR A 7 1.90 6.51 -0.73
C TYR A 7 1.15 6.53 -2.08
N GLY A 8 -0.02 5.90 -2.16
CA GLY A 8 -0.79 5.76 -3.40
C GLY A 8 -1.48 7.06 -3.87
N LEU A 9 -1.87 7.94 -2.95
CA LEU A 9 -2.62 9.17 -3.28
C LEU A 9 -1.86 10.15 -4.20
N ASP A 10 -0.53 10.13 -4.20
CA ASP A 10 0.32 11.08 -4.92
C ASP A 10 1.08 10.43 -6.10
N LYS A 11 0.82 9.14 -6.36
CA LYS A 11 1.58 8.31 -7.31
C LYS A 11 0.68 7.75 -8.41
N LYS A 12 0.39 8.55 -9.44
CA LYS A 12 -0.23 8.10 -10.71
C LYS A 12 0.73 7.24 -11.54
N ARG A 13 0.97 6.00 -11.12
CA ARG A 13 1.88 5.09 -11.82
C ARG A 13 1.29 3.69 -11.91
N GLY A 14 0.12 3.55 -12.52
CA GLY A 14 -0.50 2.26 -12.86
C GLY A 14 -0.54 1.25 -11.72
N ASP A 15 -0.69 -0.02 -12.06
CA ASP A 15 -0.73 -1.10 -11.07
C ASP A 15 0.66 -1.30 -10.43
N GLN A 16 0.69 -1.33 -9.10
CA GLN A 16 1.91 -1.49 -8.31
C GLN A 16 1.71 -2.48 -7.18
N LYS A 17 2.73 -3.30 -6.95
CA LYS A 17 2.88 -4.05 -5.70
C LYS A 17 3.92 -3.38 -4.83
N VAL A 18 3.56 -3.10 -3.58
CA VAL A 18 4.42 -2.45 -2.59
C VAL A 18 4.53 -3.33 -1.35
N ALA A 19 5.72 -3.33 -0.74
CA ALA A 19 5.91 -3.87 0.59
C ALA A 19 5.98 -2.70 1.59
N VAL A 20 5.10 -2.69 2.57
CA VAL A 20 5.12 -1.73 3.67
C VAL A 20 5.82 -2.39 4.85
N TYR A 21 6.93 -1.81 5.29
CA TYR A 21 7.66 -2.23 6.47
C TYR A 21 7.36 -1.23 7.60
N ASP A 22 6.61 -1.66 8.61
CA ASP A 22 6.30 -0.84 9.78
C ASP A 22 7.16 -1.29 10.97
N LEU A 23 8.06 -0.42 11.40
CA LEU A 23 8.96 -0.67 12.51
C LEU A 23 8.70 0.35 13.62
N GLY A 24 7.78 -0.01 14.52
CA GLY A 24 7.47 0.76 15.71
C GLY A 24 8.41 0.45 16.87
N GLY A 25 8.19 1.12 18.01
CA GLY A 25 8.99 0.92 19.23
C GLY A 25 8.77 -0.42 19.94
N GLY A 26 7.79 -1.21 19.50
CA GLY A 26 7.47 -2.52 20.11
C GLY A 26 6.68 -3.46 19.19
N THR A 27 6.46 -3.07 17.94
CA THR A 27 5.76 -3.87 16.93
C THR A 27 6.57 -3.85 15.65
N PHE A 28 6.49 -4.95 14.92
CA PHE A 28 7.11 -5.09 13.63
C PHE A 28 6.14 -5.82 12.72
N ASP A 29 5.69 -5.13 11.69
CA ASP A 29 4.69 -5.63 10.75
C ASP A 29 5.19 -5.42 9.32
N ILE A 30 4.98 -6.42 8.46
CA ILE A 30 5.21 -6.30 7.02
C ILE A 30 3.91 -6.58 6.32
N SER A 31 3.44 -5.66 5.48
CA SER A 31 2.30 -5.93 4.59
C SER A 31 2.71 -5.87 3.13
N ILE A 32 2.28 -6.84 2.34
CA ILE A 32 2.34 -6.77 0.88
C ILE A 32 1.01 -6.25 0.38
N ILE A 33 1.04 -5.13 -0.34
CA ILE A 33 -0.14 -4.41 -0.78
C ILE A 33 -0.07 -4.20 -2.29
N GLU A 34 -1.17 -4.46 -2.96
CA GLU A 34 -1.38 -4.13 -4.36
C GLU A 34 -2.21 -2.84 -4.47
N ILE A 35 -1.76 -1.93 -5.31
CA ILE A 35 -2.39 -0.65 -5.60
C ILE A 35 -2.74 -0.65 -7.08
N ALA A 36 -4.01 -0.49 -7.42
CA ALA A 36 -4.51 -0.44 -8.79
C ALA A 36 -5.31 0.85 -9.01
N GLU A 37 -5.24 1.43 -10.22
CA GLU A 37 -6.05 2.60 -10.63
C GLU A 37 -7.13 2.10 -11.60
N VAL A 38 -8.39 2.10 -11.16
CA VAL A 38 -9.54 1.64 -11.96
C VAL A 38 -10.54 2.80 -12.01
N ASP A 39 -10.90 3.25 -13.21
CA ASP A 39 -11.87 4.34 -13.42
C ASP A 39 -11.54 5.63 -12.62
N ASP A 40 -10.26 6.02 -12.59
CA ASP A 40 -9.71 7.15 -11.80
C ASP A 40 -9.82 6.98 -10.26
N GLU A 41 -10.21 5.80 -9.77
CA GLU A 41 -10.21 5.46 -8.34
C GLU A 41 -9.04 4.53 -7.98
N HIS A 42 -8.44 4.76 -6.81
CA HIS A 42 -7.35 3.92 -6.29
C HIS A 42 -7.92 2.78 -5.45
N GLN A 43 -7.66 1.54 -5.85
CA GLN A 43 -7.97 0.34 -5.09
C GLN A 43 -6.71 -0.17 -4.37
N PHE A 44 -6.87 -0.56 -3.11
CA PHE A 44 -5.79 -1.06 -2.26
C PHE A 44 -6.15 -2.43 -1.70
N GLU A 45 -5.38 -3.46 -2.06
CA GLU A 45 -5.59 -4.83 -1.61
C GLU A 45 -4.41 -5.30 -0.77
N VAL A 46 -4.68 -5.83 0.43
CA VAL A 46 -3.64 -6.45 1.27
C VAL A 46 -3.55 -7.93 0.92
N LEU A 47 -2.43 -8.34 0.34
CA LEU A 47 -2.20 -9.72 -0.08
C LEU A 47 -1.68 -10.59 1.08
N ALA A 48 -0.84 -10.00 1.93
CA ALA A 48 -0.25 -10.67 3.09
C ALA A 48 0.13 -9.64 4.17
N THR A 49 0.14 -10.07 5.43
CA THR A 49 0.59 -9.31 6.61
C THR A 49 1.39 -10.19 7.56
#